data_AF-A0A9J5ZNZ9-F1
#
_entry.id   AF-A0A9J5ZNZ9-F1
#
_cell.length_a   1.000
_cell.length_b   1.000
_cell.length_c   1.000
_cell.angle_alpha   90.00
_cell.angle_beta   90.00
_cell.angle_gamma   90.00
#
_symmetry.space_group_name_H-M   'P 1'
#
loop_
_entity.id
_entity.type
_entity.pdbx_description
1 polymer ?
#
loop_
_entity_poly.entity_id
_entity_poly.type
_entity_poly.pdbx_seq_one_letter_code
_entity_poly.pdbx_strand_id
1 'polypeptide(L)'
;MPPQFHLPQTIKTQPAKKSDPNPLQSDDPIIVVDLVWPFGDLEGLDRDDFREAAYEIFFTACRSSPGFGGRTAAISSSPDGSGEGNGSGSGTGLSGPGSPKPTGVGMAITSRVKTALGLKMLKKSPSRRKSGGGGGVNGPSSPAGVASPRTPSGSTVQQAKIRRPLTSAEIMRLQMRVSEQSDNRLRKTLMRTLVGQIGRRAETIILPLELLRHLKPSEFNDPQEYHLWQKRQLRILDIGLLLHPSIPVEKDNASASRLLDIIQACEIKTIDTSKNSETMKSLCNAVVSLAWRSVDDTPSDTCRWADGFPLNIHIYTALLGSIFDLKDDTLVLNEVDELLELMKKTWSTLGITRSIHNLCFTWVLFEQYVVTNQVEPDLLGATLTMLTEVANDAKKLERDPIYLKMLKSVLASMKRWCEKRLLNYHASFHAENIGLMENIIPLMFSASKILEEDVLGYVSSAAEKGDVER
;
A
#
# COMPACT_ATOMS: atom_id res chain seq x y z
N MET A 1 68.66 -48.91 46.19
CA MET A 1 69.07 -49.07 44.78
C MET A 1 68.46 -50.36 44.26
N PRO A 2 68.13 -50.50 42.96
CA PRO A 2 67.31 -49.73 42.02
C PRO A 2 66.24 -50.71 41.41
N PRO A 3 65.82 -50.72 40.12
CA PRO A 3 65.27 -49.69 39.20
C PRO A 3 63.96 -50.09 38.42
N GLN A 4 63.37 -49.08 37.78
CA GLN A 4 62.78 -49.00 36.41
C GLN A 4 61.68 -49.96 35.93
N PHE A 5 60.64 -49.41 35.26
CA PHE A 5 60.55 -49.47 33.78
C PHE A 5 59.57 -48.42 33.22
N HIS A 6 60.01 -47.75 32.16
CA HIS A 6 59.32 -46.74 31.36
C HIS A 6 58.26 -47.32 30.43
N LEU A 7 57.28 -46.50 30.05
CA LEU A 7 56.45 -46.72 28.86
C LEU A 7 56.50 -45.46 27.96
N PRO A 8 56.97 -45.55 26.70
CA PRO A 8 56.94 -44.44 25.75
C PRO A 8 55.83 -44.58 24.68
N GLN A 9 55.15 -43.45 24.46
CA GLN A 9 54.77 -42.78 23.19
C GLN A 9 54.31 -43.57 21.93
N THR A 10 53.12 -43.19 21.45
CA THR A 10 52.75 -42.94 20.03
C THR A 10 51.55 -41.96 20.05
N ILE A 11 51.71 -40.64 19.83
CA ILE A 11 51.81 -39.84 18.59
C ILE A 11 50.49 -39.64 17.80
N LYS A 12 49.96 -38.42 17.99
CA LYS A 12 49.31 -37.44 17.06
C LYS A 12 48.10 -37.81 16.19
N THR A 13 47.01 -37.05 16.39
CA THR A 13 46.48 -36.15 15.34
C THR A 13 45.76 -34.94 15.95
N GLN A 14 45.95 -33.77 15.34
CA GLN A 14 45.56 -32.43 15.80
C GLN A 14 44.03 -32.16 15.67
N PRO A 15 43.48 -31.22 16.46
CA PRO A 15 42.10 -30.76 16.31
C PRO A 15 41.91 -29.83 15.10
N ALA A 16 40.71 -29.90 14.51
CA ALA A 16 40.31 -29.24 13.28
C ALA A 16 40.42 -27.70 13.30
N LYS A 17 40.79 -27.16 12.14
CA LYS A 17 40.95 -25.73 11.83
C LYS A 17 39.64 -24.95 12.05
N LYS A 18 39.74 -23.80 12.72
CA LYS A 18 38.77 -22.70 12.63
C LYS A 18 38.87 -22.06 11.25
N SER A 19 37.73 -21.84 10.60
CA SER A 19 37.62 -21.02 9.39
C SER A 19 37.43 -19.56 9.78
N ASP A 20 38.32 -18.70 9.29
CA ASP A 20 38.27 -17.24 9.46
C ASP A 20 37.00 -16.63 8.83
N PRO A 21 36.39 -15.59 9.45
CA PRO A 21 35.34 -14.81 8.81
C PRO A 21 35.96 -13.75 7.88
N ASN A 22 35.47 -13.73 6.66
CA ASN A 22 35.82 -12.79 5.60
C ASN A 22 35.33 -11.36 5.95
N PRO A 23 36.19 -10.31 5.95
CA PRO A 23 35.78 -8.96 6.31
C PRO A 23 35.41 -8.14 5.06
N LEU A 24 34.14 -8.22 4.65
CA LEU A 24 33.49 -7.21 3.82
C LEU A 24 32.05 -7.06 4.33
N GLN A 25 31.92 -6.56 5.57
CA GLN A 25 30.68 -5.96 6.03
C GLN A 25 30.65 -4.53 5.50
N SER A 26 29.68 -4.27 4.63
CA SER A 26 29.16 -2.92 4.41
C SER A 26 28.69 -2.39 5.76
N ASP A 27 29.39 -1.38 6.27
CA ASP A 27 28.91 -0.50 7.34
C ASP A 27 27.72 0.31 6.79
N ASP A 28 26.58 -0.34 6.61
CA ASP A 28 25.30 0.36 6.66
C ASP A 28 25.00 0.56 8.14
N PRO A 29 24.82 1.82 8.61
CA PRO A 29 24.43 2.04 9.99
C PRO A 29 23.05 1.38 10.16
N ILE A 30 23.01 0.30 10.95
CA ILE A 30 21.77 -0.25 11.48
C ILE A 30 21.23 0.84 12.43
N ILE A 31 20.47 1.76 11.87
CA ILE A 31 19.66 2.69 12.62
C ILE A 31 18.64 1.82 13.33
N VAL A 32 18.89 1.53 14.61
CA VAL A 32 17.88 0.93 15.48
C VAL A 32 16.81 2.00 15.67
N VAL A 33 15.83 1.99 14.77
CA VAL A 33 14.65 2.81 14.88
C VAL A 33 13.89 2.31 16.11
N ASP A 34 14.05 3.00 17.22
CA ASP A 34 13.38 2.70 18.50
C ASP A 34 11.90 3.11 18.46
N LEU A 35 11.21 2.69 17.40
CA LEU A 35 9.79 2.91 17.17
C LEU A 35 9.08 1.57 17.23
N VAL A 36 8.10 1.46 18.13
CA VAL A 36 7.35 0.22 18.32
C VAL A 36 6.19 0.18 17.35
N TRP A 37 6.09 -0.88 16.55
CA TRP A 37 4.94 -1.09 15.66
C TRP A 37 3.63 -1.26 16.48
N PRO A 38 2.59 -0.43 16.26
CA PRO A 38 1.44 -0.36 17.17
C PRO A 38 0.30 -1.32 16.82
N PHE A 39 0.34 -1.96 15.65
CA PHE A 39 -0.81 -2.76 15.15
C PHE A 39 -0.67 -4.26 15.40
N GLY A 40 0.38 -4.68 16.13
CA GLY A 40 0.69 -6.09 16.36
C GLY A 40 1.34 -6.75 15.13
N ASP A 41 2.02 -7.86 15.37
CA ASP A 41 2.67 -8.64 14.33
C ASP A 41 1.72 -9.72 13.78
N LEU A 42 1.89 -10.06 12.51
CA LEU A 42 1.14 -11.10 11.82
C LEU A 42 2.12 -12.12 11.27
N GLU A 43 2.31 -13.22 12.01
CA GLU A 43 3.26 -14.26 11.63
C GLU A 43 2.97 -14.81 10.22
N GLY A 44 4.03 -15.10 9.46
CA GLY A 44 3.92 -15.74 8.15
C GLY A 44 3.57 -14.83 6.99
N LEU A 45 3.47 -13.51 7.18
CA LEU A 45 3.48 -12.50 6.11
C LEU A 45 4.51 -11.42 6.44
N ASP A 46 5.27 -10.98 5.44
CA ASP A 46 6.22 -9.88 5.60
C ASP A 46 5.70 -8.55 5.00
N ARG A 47 6.53 -7.50 5.07
CA ARG A 47 6.18 -6.17 4.53
C ARG A 47 5.96 -6.20 3.01
N ASP A 48 6.65 -7.09 2.29
CA ASP A 48 6.54 -7.22 0.84
C ASP A 48 5.23 -7.92 0.47
N ASP A 49 4.82 -8.93 1.24
CA ASP A 49 3.52 -9.59 1.10
C ASP A 49 2.35 -8.61 1.29
N PHE A 50 2.40 -7.76 2.33
CA PHE A 50 1.37 -6.74 2.55
C PHE A 50 1.35 -5.69 1.45
N ARG A 51 2.51 -5.28 0.95
CA ARG A 51 2.63 -4.32 -0.16
C ARG A 51 2.05 -4.88 -1.46
N GLU A 52 2.34 -6.14 -1.78
CA GLU A 52 1.76 -6.80 -2.95
C GLU A 52 0.25 -6.99 -2.81
N ALA A 53 -0.23 -7.46 -1.65
CA ALA A 53 -1.67 -7.60 -1.39
C ALA A 53 -2.40 -6.26 -1.47
N ALA A 54 -1.79 -5.19 -0.95
CA ALA A 54 -2.31 -3.82 -1.06
C ALA A 54 -2.44 -3.38 -2.52
N TYR A 55 -1.45 -3.68 -3.37
CA TYR A 55 -1.53 -3.40 -4.81
C TYR A 55 -2.64 -4.19 -5.49
N GLU A 56 -2.76 -5.48 -5.19
CA GLU A 56 -3.79 -6.36 -5.75
C GLU A 56 -5.20 -5.82 -5.44
N ILE A 57 -5.45 -5.44 -4.17
CA ILE A 57 -6.72 -4.88 -3.71
C ILE A 57 -6.97 -3.51 -4.34
N PHE A 58 -5.96 -2.64 -4.32
CA PHE A 58 -6.04 -1.29 -4.91
C PHE A 58 -6.37 -1.35 -6.39
N PHE A 59 -5.66 -2.18 -7.16
CA PHE A 59 -5.90 -2.37 -8.58
C PHE A 59 -7.32 -2.88 -8.84
N THR A 60 -7.77 -3.86 -8.05
CA THR A 60 -9.12 -4.42 -8.15
C THR A 60 -10.19 -3.36 -7.86
N ALA A 61 -10.02 -2.55 -6.81
CA ALA A 61 -10.93 -1.47 -6.43
C ALA A 61 -10.96 -0.34 -7.48
N CYS A 62 -9.82 -0.06 -8.10
CA CYS A 62 -9.65 1.02 -9.06
C CYS A 62 -9.88 0.62 -10.52
N ARG A 63 -10.29 -0.63 -10.82
CA ARG A 63 -10.45 -1.16 -12.19
C ARG A 63 -11.37 -0.34 -13.10
N SER A 64 -12.33 0.40 -12.54
CA SER A 64 -13.24 1.30 -13.28
C SER A 64 -12.67 2.71 -13.48
N SER A 65 -11.55 3.05 -12.84
CA SER A 65 -10.87 4.33 -13.01
C SER A 65 -10.09 4.39 -14.33
N PRO A 66 -9.99 5.57 -14.96
CA PRO A 66 -9.08 5.79 -16.09
C PRO A 66 -7.64 5.37 -15.76
N GLY A 67 -6.99 4.64 -16.68
CA GLY A 67 -5.62 4.14 -16.50
C GLY A 67 -5.49 2.76 -15.82
N PHE A 68 -6.53 2.29 -15.15
CA PHE A 68 -6.58 0.95 -14.53
C PHE A 68 -7.34 -0.06 -15.41
N GLY A 69 -8.46 0.35 -16.01
CA GLY A 69 -9.11 -0.36 -17.11
C GLY A 69 -8.34 -0.18 -18.42
N GLY A 70 -8.20 -1.23 -19.23
CA GLY A 70 -7.38 -1.22 -20.45
C GLY A 70 -7.67 -0.07 -21.44
N ARG A 71 -6.83 0.03 -22.48
CA ARG A 71 -6.70 1.12 -23.48
C ARG A 71 -7.99 1.69 -24.11
N THR A 72 -9.16 1.11 -23.86
CA THR A 72 -10.45 1.48 -24.44
C THR A 72 -11.22 2.56 -23.66
N ALA A 73 -10.79 2.96 -22.46
CA ALA A 73 -11.41 4.08 -21.74
C ALA A 73 -11.04 5.48 -22.28
N ALA A 74 -10.32 5.54 -23.41
CA ALA A 74 -9.90 6.78 -24.08
C ALA A 74 -10.68 7.06 -25.38
N ILE A 75 -11.79 6.36 -25.63
CA ILE A 75 -12.75 6.76 -26.68
C ILE A 75 -13.92 7.42 -25.96
N SER A 76 -13.68 8.62 -25.41
CA SER A 76 -14.74 9.58 -25.24
C SER A 76 -15.33 9.84 -26.63
N SER A 77 -16.60 9.53 -26.76
CA SER A 77 -17.48 9.73 -27.90
C SER A 77 -17.18 11.03 -28.65
N SER A 78 -16.56 10.91 -29.81
CA SER A 78 -16.67 11.91 -30.88
C SER A 78 -17.93 11.56 -31.67
N PRO A 79 -18.99 12.39 -31.70
CA PRO A 79 -20.01 12.26 -32.72
C PRO A 79 -19.54 13.12 -33.90
N ASP A 80 -19.07 12.47 -34.96
CA ASP A 80 -18.93 13.12 -36.26
C ASP A 80 -19.79 12.33 -37.26
N GLY A 81 -20.72 13.03 -37.91
CA GLY A 81 -21.31 12.59 -39.19
C GLY A 81 -22.81 12.25 -39.21
N SER A 82 -23.59 13.26 -39.62
CA SER A 82 -24.74 13.19 -40.54
C SER A 82 -26.03 12.44 -40.15
N GLY A 83 -27.09 13.22 -39.97
CA GLY A 83 -28.49 12.76 -40.02
C GLY A 83 -29.45 13.94 -39.87
N GLU A 84 -30.01 14.39 -40.99
CA GLU A 84 -31.04 15.44 -41.09
C GLU A 84 -32.31 15.07 -40.31
N GLY A 85 -32.95 16.05 -39.67
CA GLY A 85 -34.21 15.83 -38.96
C GLY A 85 -34.75 17.06 -38.23
N ASN A 86 -35.62 17.78 -38.92
CA ASN A 86 -36.37 18.96 -38.49
C ASN A 86 -37.21 18.72 -37.21
N GLY A 87 -37.29 19.69 -36.30
CA GLY A 87 -38.18 19.60 -35.12
C GLY A 87 -38.06 20.73 -34.11
N SER A 88 -38.86 21.78 -34.29
CA SER A 88 -39.04 22.92 -33.39
C SER A 88 -39.41 22.55 -31.95
N GLY A 89 -38.83 23.27 -30.98
CA GLY A 89 -39.21 23.19 -29.57
C GLY A 89 -38.64 24.34 -28.76
N SER A 90 -39.41 25.42 -28.68
CA SER A 90 -39.14 26.63 -27.89
C SER A 90 -39.12 26.35 -26.39
N GLY A 91 -38.20 26.97 -25.65
CA GLY A 91 -38.10 26.86 -24.20
C GLY A 91 -37.07 27.83 -23.62
N THR A 92 -37.43 29.12 -23.61
CA THR A 92 -36.69 30.22 -23.00
C THR A 92 -36.62 30.11 -21.48
N GLY A 93 -35.42 30.24 -20.91
CA GLY A 93 -35.21 30.23 -19.46
C GLY A 93 -33.87 30.86 -19.04
N LEU A 94 -33.82 32.19 -19.12
CA LEU A 94 -33.12 33.15 -18.26
C LEU A 94 -31.64 32.88 -17.85
N SER A 95 -30.79 33.72 -18.44
CA SER A 95 -29.38 33.97 -18.10
C SER A 95 -29.20 34.64 -16.73
N GLY A 96 -28.23 34.15 -15.96
CA GLY A 96 -27.59 34.84 -14.82
C GLY A 96 -26.05 34.80 -14.98
N PRO A 97 -25.29 35.82 -14.54
CA PRO A 97 -24.00 36.16 -15.14
C PRO A 97 -22.78 35.49 -14.47
N GLY A 98 -21.83 35.07 -15.31
CA GLY A 98 -20.40 35.24 -15.04
C GLY A 98 -19.72 34.26 -14.09
N SER A 99 -19.28 33.11 -14.61
CA SER A 99 -18.11 32.40 -14.08
C SER A 99 -17.19 32.05 -15.26
N PRO A 100 -15.96 32.60 -15.33
CA PRO A 100 -15.07 32.31 -16.45
C PRO A 100 -14.54 30.88 -16.36
N LYS A 101 -14.84 30.06 -17.36
CA LYS A 101 -14.08 28.84 -17.65
C LYS A 101 -12.61 29.23 -17.92
N PRO A 102 -11.61 28.62 -17.27
CA PRO A 102 -10.24 28.77 -17.73
C PRO A 102 -9.99 27.75 -18.85
N THR A 103 -10.12 28.22 -20.09
CA THR A 103 -9.37 27.68 -21.22
C THR A 103 -7.95 28.26 -21.15
N GLY A 104 -6.95 27.45 -20.83
CA GLY A 104 -5.56 27.89 -20.96
C GLY A 104 -4.57 27.27 -19.99
N VAL A 105 -3.69 26.45 -20.55
CA VAL A 105 -2.38 26.00 -20.09
C VAL A 105 -1.72 26.86 -18.99
N GLY A 106 -1.41 26.25 -17.84
CA GLY A 106 -0.39 26.73 -16.90
C GLY A 106 -0.87 27.11 -15.51
N MET A 107 -1.34 26.15 -14.71
CA MET A 107 -1.41 26.33 -13.26
C MET A 107 -0.96 25.03 -12.61
N ALA A 108 0.14 25.09 -11.85
CA ALA A 108 0.46 24.03 -10.91
C ALA A 108 -0.71 23.99 -9.92
N ILE A 109 -1.58 22.98 -10.04
CA ILE A 109 -2.60 22.72 -9.02
C ILE A 109 -1.81 22.41 -7.75
N THR A 110 -1.78 23.35 -6.81
CA THR A 110 -1.16 23.13 -5.51
C THR A 110 -1.96 22.05 -4.81
N SER A 111 -1.29 21.01 -4.34
CA SER A 111 -1.98 19.90 -3.69
C SER A 111 -2.70 20.39 -2.44
N ARG A 112 -3.98 20.02 -2.29
CA ARG A 112 -4.80 20.43 -1.13
C ARG A 112 -4.30 19.79 0.14
N VAL A 113 -4.02 18.48 0.09
CA VAL A 113 -3.42 17.73 1.19
C VAL A 113 -2.07 18.34 1.58
N LYS A 114 -1.19 18.62 0.62
CA LYS A 114 0.10 19.25 0.96
C LYS A 114 -0.05 20.63 1.58
N THR A 115 -0.96 21.45 1.06
CA THR A 115 -1.21 22.79 1.60
C THR A 115 -1.76 22.70 3.03
N ALA A 116 -2.72 21.80 3.28
CA ALA A 116 -3.31 21.61 4.59
C ALA A 116 -2.31 21.05 5.62
N LEU A 117 -1.35 20.25 5.17
CA LEU A 117 -0.35 19.62 6.03
C LEU A 117 0.99 20.37 6.08
N GLY A 118 1.14 21.49 5.37
CA GLY A 118 2.40 22.24 5.30
C GLY A 118 3.53 21.52 4.54
N LEU A 119 3.22 20.57 3.66
CA LEU A 119 4.22 19.76 2.95
C LEU A 119 4.76 20.46 1.68
N LYS A 120 6.04 20.25 1.39
CA LYS A 120 6.72 20.78 0.20
C LYS A 120 6.20 20.19 -1.11
N MET A 121 6.14 21.03 -2.14
CA MET A 121 5.91 20.60 -3.53
C MET A 121 7.22 20.09 -4.14
N LEU A 122 7.21 18.93 -4.79
CA LEU A 122 8.37 18.46 -5.54
C LEU A 122 8.56 19.34 -6.77
N LYS A 123 9.78 19.83 -6.96
CA LYS A 123 10.16 20.61 -8.14
C LYS A 123 10.12 19.70 -9.36
N LYS A 124 9.06 19.79 -10.18
CA LYS A 124 8.99 19.08 -11.46
C LYS A 124 10.05 19.69 -12.38
N SER A 125 11.06 18.91 -12.80
CA SER A 125 12.08 19.40 -13.73
C SER A 125 11.38 19.96 -14.98
N PRO A 126 11.67 21.21 -15.39
CA PRO A 126 11.03 21.78 -16.57
C PRO A 126 11.42 20.93 -17.78
N SER A 127 10.45 20.23 -18.35
CA SER A 127 10.60 19.55 -19.64
C SER A 127 10.97 20.60 -20.67
N ARG A 128 12.24 20.59 -21.11
CA ARG A 128 12.80 21.51 -22.08
C ARG A 128 12.00 21.43 -23.38
N ARG A 129 11.00 22.30 -23.54
CA ARG A 129 10.41 22.59 -24.86
C ARG A 129 11.53 23.23 -25.68
N LYS A 130 12.17 22.47 -26.58
CA LYS A 130 12.88 23.07 -27.70
C LYS A 130 11.82 23.70 -28.60
N SER A 131 11.58 25.00 -28.40
CA SER A 131 10.91 25.83 -29.40
C SER A 131 11.85 25.92 -30.59
N GLY A 132 11.55 25.20 -31.65
CA GLY A 132 12.18 25.42 -32.95
C GLY A 132 11.57 26.66 -33.59
N GLY A 133 12.33 27.76 -33.58
CA GLY A 133 12.06 28.96 -34.36
C GLY A 133 13.30 29.27 -35.20
N GLY A 134 13.12 29.36 -36.52
CA GLY A 134 14.19 29.31 -37.52
C GLY A 134 14.98 30.60 -37.74
N GLY A 135 16.00 30.46 -38.60
CA GLY A 135 16.77 31.52 -39.23
C GLY A 135 17.83 30.89 -40.12
N GLY A 136 17.64 30.93 -41.44
CA GLY A 136 18.55 30.34 -42.43
C GLY A 136 19.73 31.25 -42.78
N VAL A 137 20.71 30.72 -43.54
CA VAL A 137 21.43 31.35 -44.68
C VAL A 137 22.22 30.26 -45.45
N ASN A 138 21.89 30.14 -46.75
CA ASN A 138 22.63 29.81 -48.00
C ASN A 138 23.89 28.88 -48.07
N GLY A 139 23.91 28.03 -49.12
CA GLY A 139 24.86 26.93 -49.48
C GLY A 139 26.27 27.36 -49.98
N PRO A 140 26.95 26.70 -50.97
CA PRO A 140 26.55 25.58 -51.86
C PRO A 140 27.64 24.48 -52.13
N SER A 141 27.28 23.52 -53.03
CA SER A 141 28.13 22.81 -54.02
C SER A 141 28.51 21.33 -53.81
N SER A 142 27.96 20.47 -54.68
CA SER A 142 28.42 19.09 -55.02
C SER A 142 29.53 19.13 -56.12
N PRO A 143 30.21 18.03 -56.55
CA PRO A 143 29.55 16.92 -57.32
C PRO A 143 30.13 15.48 -57.21
N ALA A 144 29.25 14.52 -57.54
CA ALA A 144 29.39 13.26 -58.28
C ALA A 144 30.39 12.13 -57.90
N GLY A 145 29.84 10.89 -57.83
CA GLY A 145 30.62 9.63 -57.79
C GLY A 145 29.79 8.33 -57.67
N VAL A 146 29.10 7.94 -58.76
CA VAL A 146 28.82 6.60 -59.33
C VAL A 146 28.67 5.32 -58.44
N ALA A 147 27.50 4.66 -58.62
CA ALA A 147 27.15 3.21 -58.69
C ALA A 147 27.06 2.26 -57.46
N SER A 148 25.79 1.97 -57.08
CA SER A 148 25.12 0.65 -56.90
C SER A 148 25.62 -0.39 -55.84
N PRO A 149 24.89 -1.50 -55.56
CA PRO A 149 23.80 -1.55 -54.56
C PRO A 149 23.95 -2.73 -53.55
N ARG A 150 23.38 -2.62 -52.32
CA ARG A 150 22.66 -3.70 -51.58
C ARG A 150 22.62 -3.50 -50.04
N THR A 151 21.48 -3.95 -49.50
CA THR A 151 21.11 -4.27 -48.09
C THR A 151 20.59 -3.14 -47.19
N PRO A 152 19.34 -3.26 -46.66
CA PRO A 152 18.80 -2.34 -45.68
C PRO A 152 19.23 -2.79 -44.27
N SER A 153 20.29 -2.20 -43.74
CA SER A 153 20.53 -2.21 -42.29
C SER A 153 19.67 -1.11 -41.67
N GLY A 154 18.45 -1.48 -41.27
CA GLY A 154 17.55 -0.62 -40.50
C GLY A 154 18.10 -0.41 -39.10
N SER A 155 19.02 0.55 -38.94
CA SER A 155 19.33 1.14 -37.65
C SER A 155 18.09 1.90 -37.16
N THR A 156 17.30 1.25 -36.30
CA THR A 156 16.24 1.94 -35.58
C THR A 156 16.90 2.93 -34.63
N VAL A 157 17.03 4.18 -35.10
CA VAL A 157 17.24 5.36 -34.29
C VAL A 157 16.24 5.28 -33.14
N GLN A 158 16.75 5.10 -31.93
CA GLN A 158 15.98 5.18 -30.71
C GLN A 158 15.34 6.58 -30.69
N GLN A 159 14.07 6.66 -31.07
CA GLN A 159 13.25 7.82 -30.79
C GLN A 159 13.28 8.00 -29.28
N ALA A 160 13.94 9.08 -28.84
CA ALA A 160 13.84 9.58 -27.48
C ALA A 160 12.36 9.83 -27.20
N LYS A 161 11.70 8.82 -26.61
CA LYS A 161 10.31 8.94 -26.17
C LYS A 161 10.26 10.11 -25.20
N ILE A 162 9.62 11.19 -25.61
CA ILE A 162 9.11 12.23 -24.71
C ILE A 162 8.35 11.46 -23.63
N ARG A 163 8.92 11.36 -22.42
CA ARG A 163 8.29 10.61 -21.34
C ARG A 163 7.02 11.35 -20.97
N ARG A 164 5.88 10.80 -21.41
CA ARG A 164 4.56 11.23 -20.97
C ARG A 164 4.54 11.25 -19.43
N PRO A 165 3.79 12.18 -18.80
CA PRO A 165 3.52 12.09 -17.38
C PRO A 165 2.98 10.70 -17.04
N LEU A 166 3.49 10.11 -15.95
CA LEU A 166 3.00 8.83 -15.47
C LEU A 166 1.55 8.99 -15.02
N THR A 167 0.73 7.99 -15.32
CA THR A 167 -0.62 7.86 -14.78
C THR A 167 -0.56 7.43 -13.31
N SER A 168 -1.61 7.70 -12.52
CA SER A 168 -1.68 7.28 -11.12
C SER A 168 -1.55 5.77 -10.92
N ALA A 169 -1.99 4.97 -11.90
CA ALA A 169 -1.75 3.52 -11.92
C ALA A 169 -0.25 3.19 -12.04
N GLU A 170 0.46 3.87 -12.94
CA GLU A 170 1.90 3.68 -13.11
C GLU A 170 2.68 4.18 -11.91
N ILE A 171 2.28 5.32 -11.32
CA ILE A 171 2.86 5.84 -10.08
C ILE A 171 2.66 4.80 -8.97
N MET A 172 1.44 4.34 -8.73
CA MET A 172 1.16 3.37 -7.67
C MET A 172 1.96 2.08 -7.83
N ARG A 173 2.00 1.53 -9.05
CA ARG A 173 2.77 0.30 -9.34
C ARG A 173 4.24 0.47 -8.97
N LEU A 174 4.83 1.60 -9.37
CA LEU A 174 6.23 1.90 -9.06
C LEU A 174 6.42 2.06 -7.54
N GLN A 175 5.59 2.89 -6.89
CA GLN A 175 5.69 3.17 -5.46
C GLN A 175 5.55 1.91 -4.60
N MET A 176 4.70 0.97 -5.03
CA MET A 176 4.53 -0.32 -4.35
C MET A 176 5.49 -1.40 -4.85
N ARG A 177 6.52 -1.04 -5.63
CA ARG A 177 7.60 -1.92 -6.12
C ARG A 177 7.07 -3.18 -6.82
N VAL A 178 5.93 -3.08 -7.48
CA VAL A 178 5.31 -4.22 -8.18
C VAL A 178 5.94 -4.38 -9.55
N SER A 179 6.44 -5.58 -9.82
CA SER A 179 7.07 -5.91 -11.11
C SER A 179 6.08 -5.76 -12.28
N GLU A 180 6.59 -5.47 -13.48
CA GLU A 180 5.71 -5.41 -14.66
C GLU A 180 5.07 -6.76 -14.96
N GLN A 181 5.77 -7.87 -14.68
CA GLN A 181 5.27 -9.21 -14.92
C GLN A 181 4.09 -9.54 -14.01
N SER A 182 4.20 -9.26 -12.71
CA SER A 182 3.12 -9.48 -11.74
C SER A 182 1.93 -8.55 -12.02
N ASP A 183 2.15 -7.27 -12.33
CA ASP A 183 1.08 -6.36 -12.76
C ASP A 183 0.36 -6.87 -14.03
N ASN A 184 1.12 -7.32 -15.02
CA ASN A 184 0.54 -7.83 -16.27
C ASN A 184 -0.31 -9.08 -16.05
N ARG A 185 0.14 -10.01 -15.19
CA ARG A 185 -0.63 -11.19 -14.79
C ARG A 185 -1.92 -10.82 -14.08
N LEU A 186 -1.83 -9.93 -13.08
CA LEU A 186 -2.97 -9.43 -12.32
C LEU A 186 -3.98 -8.76 -13.25
N ARG A 187 -3.52 -7.81 -14.07
CA ARG A 187 -4.34 -7.08 -15.03
C ARG A 187 -5.02 -8.02 -16.03
N LYS A 188 -4.29 -8.95 -16.65
CA LYS A 188 -4.87 -9.92 -17.59
C LYS A 188 -5.93 -10.78 -16.92
N THR A 189 -5.66 -11.26 -15.70
CA THR A 189 -6.57 -12.13 -14.96
C THR A 189 -7.85 -11.42 -14.57
N LEU A 190 -7.74 -10.22 -14.00
CA LEU A 190 -8.90 -9.43 -13.58
C LEU A 190 -9.70 -8.93 -14.79
N MET A 191 -9.04 -8.50 -15.87
CA MET A 191 -9.74 -8.10 -17.09
C MET A 191 -10.42 -9.30 -17.78
N ARG A 192 -9.86 -10.51 -17.74
CA ARG A 192 -10.53 -11.68 -18.32
C ARG A 192 -11.74 -12.13 -17.48
N THR A 193 -11.60 -12.08 -16.17
CA THR A 193 -12.54 -12.73 -15.23
C THR A 193 -13.65 -11.80 -14.77
N LEU A 194 -13.36 -10.50 -14.64
CA LEU A 194 -14.27 -9.51 -14.09
C LEU A 194 -14.91 -8.59 -15.15
N VAL A 195 -14.57 -8.73 -16.43
CA VAL A 195 -15.19 -7.94 -17.53
C VAL A 195 -16.68 -8.26 -17.73
N GLY A 196 -17.14 -9.48 -17.40
CA GLY A 196 -18.58 -9.80 -17.33
C GLY A 196 -19.24 -9.41 -16.00
N GLN A 197 -18.44 -9.00 -15.00
CA GLN A 197 -18.87 -8.61 -13.66
C GLN A 197 -18.64 -7.12 -13.38
N ILE A 198 -18.60 -6.28 -14.42
CA ILE A 198 -18.39 -4.83 -14.33
C ILE A 198 -19.46 -4.14 -13.44
N GLY A 199 -20.61 -4.79 -13.20
CA GLY A 199 -21.63 -4.33 -12.24
C GLY A 199 -21.48 -4.87 -10.81
N ARG A 200 -20.64 -5.88 -10.53
CA ARG A 200 -20.40 -6.34 -9.15
C ARG A 200 -19.47 -5.37 -8.43
N ARG A 201 -19.88 -4.91 -7.25
CA ARG A 201 -19.07 -4.02 -6.40
C ARG A 201 -17.75 -4.71 -6.03
N ALA A 202 -16.63 -3.98 -6.05
CA ALA A 202 -15.31 -4.55 -5.74
C ALA A 202 -15.26 -5.25 -4.38
N GLU A 203 -16.01 -4.71 -3.41
CA GLU A 203 -16.22 -5.28 -2.08
C GLU A 203 -16.94 -6.63 -2.05
N THR A 204 -17.41 -7.17 -3.17
CA THR A 204 -18.03 -8.52 -3.23
C THR A 204 -17.03 -9.59 -3.69
N ILE A 205 -15.83 -9.19 -4.07
CA ILE A 205 -14.81 -10.07 -4.64
C ILE A 205 -13.87 -10.52 -3.52
N ILE A 206 -13.80 -11.84 -3.31
CA ILE A 206 -12.79 -12.45 -2.44
C ILE A 206 -11.52 -12.59 -3.27
N LEU A 207 -10.68 -11.56 -3.23
CA LEU A 207 -9.58 -11.41 -4.20
C LEU A 207 -8.58 -12.58 -4.16
N PRO A 208 -8.07 -13.04 -2.99
CA PRO A 208 -7.14 -14.16 -2.95
C PRO A 208 -7.71 -15.43 -3.59
N LEU A 209 -9.01 -15.69 -3.36
CA LEU A 209 -9.70 -16.83 -3.95
C LEU A 209 -9.79 -16.70 -5.48
N GLU A 210 -10.15 -15.54 -5.99
CA GLU A 210 -10.26 -15.31 -7.43
C GLU A 210 -8.90 -15.41 -8.13
N LEU A 211 -7.82 -14.98 -7.48
CA LEU A 211 -6.47 -15.14 -8.01
C LEU A 211 -6.06 -16.63 -8.03
N LEU A 212 -6.29 -17.37 -6.95
CA LEU A 212 -6.03 -18.83 -6.87
C LEU A 212 -6.79 -19.62 -7.96
N ARG A 213 -8.03 -19.23 -8.29
CA ARG A 213 -8.83 -19.90 -9.33
C ARG A 213 -8.26 -19.71 -10.74
N HIS A 214 -7.75 -18.51 -11.02
CA HIS A 214 -7.54 -18.08 -12.40
C HIS A 214 -6.08 -18.05 -12.84
N LEU A 215 -5.13 -17.88 -11.91
CA LEU A 215 -3.71 -17.90 -12.21
C LEU A 215 -3.19 -19.34 -12.24
N LYS A 216 -2.60 -19.72 -13.38
CA LYS A 216 -2.05 -21.07 -13.59
C LYS A 216 -0.53 -21.11 -13.35
N PRO A 217 0.05 -22.26 -12.99
CA PRO A 217 1.50 -22.40 -12.79
C PRO A 217 2.34 -21.92 -13.97
N SER A 218 1.83 -22.06 -15.20
CA SER A 218 2.47 -21.62 -16.44
C SER A 218 2.64 -20.10 -16.57
N GLU A 219 2.00 -19.31 -15.71
CA GLU A 219 2.15 -17.86 -15.68
C GLU A 219 3.35 -17.39 -14.84
N PHE A 220 3.99 -18.30 -14.11
CA PHE A 220 5.09 -18.02 -13.19
C PHE A 220 6.42 -18.48 -13.81
N ASN A 221 7.53 -17.91 -13.34
CA ASN A 221 8.84 -18.23 -13.90
C ASN A 221 9.30 -19.63 -13.49
N ASP A 222 8.98 -20.01 -12.26
CA ASP A 222 9.32 -21.31 -11.71
C ASP A 222 8.24 -21.86 -10.74
N PRO A 223 8.26 -23.17 -10.46
CA PRO A 223 7.28 -23.80 -9.58
C PRO A 223 7.35 -23.35 -8.11
N GLN A 224 8.52 -22.89 -7.63
CA GLN A 224 8.70 -22.43 -6.25
C GLN A 224 8.05 -21.05 -6.07
N GLU A 225 8.23 -20.13 -7.03
CA GLU A 225 7.53 -18.84 -7.08
C GLU A 225 6.01 -19.05 -7.01
N TYR A 226 5.48 -20.00 -7.78
CA TYR A 226 4.06 -20.35 -7.74
C TYR A 226 3.61 -20.87 -6.38
N HIS A 227 4.41 -21.73 -5.75
CA HIS A 227 4.08 -22.31 -4.44
C HIS A 227 4.09 -21.25 -3.33
N LEU A 228 5.12 -20.41 -3.27
CA LEU A 228 5.20 -19.29 -2.32
C LEU A 228 4.04 -18.32 -2.51
N TRP A 229 3.71 -18.00 -3.76
CA TRP A 229 2.55 -17.18 -4.06
C TRP A 229 1.23 -17.83 -3.59
N GLN A 230 1.03 -19.14 -3.79
CA GLN A 230 -0.16 -19.83 -3.25
C GLN A 230 -0.22 -19.77 -1.73
N LYS A 231 0.91 -20.01 -1.05
CA LYS A 231 1.00 -19.92 0.41
C LYS A 231 0.61 -18.53 0.91
N ARG A 232 1.11 -17.46 0.28
CA ARG A 232 0.73 -16.08 0.62
C ARG A 232 -0.78 -15.87 0.51
N GLN A 233 -1.40 -16.27 -0.60
CA GLN A 233 -2.84 -16.08 -0.81
C GLN A 233 -3.67 -16.83 0.24
N LEU A 234 -3.26 -18.04 0.59
CA LEU A 234 -3.91 -18.83 1.65
C LEU A 234 -3.66 -18.24 3.04
N ARG A 235 -2.48 -17.72 3.32
CA ARG A 235 -2.16 -17.08 4.60
C ARG A 235 -2.95 -15.80 4.82
N ILE A 236 -3.17 -15.01 3.77
CA ILE A 236 -4.08 -13.84 3.83
C ILE A 236 -5.51 -14.29 4.17
N LEU A 237 -6.00 -15.39 3.57
CA LEU A 237 -7.33 -15.95 3.88
C LEU A 237 -7.40 -16.50 5.31
N ASP A 238 -6.35 -17.17 5.77
CA ASP A 238 -6.23 -17.69 7.13
C ASP A 238 -6.34 -16.55 8.17
N ILE A 239 -5.52 -15.51 8.00
CA ILE A 239 -5.52 -14.34 8.89
C ILE A 239 -6.88 -13.63 8.84
N GLY A 240 -7.43 -13.41 7.64
CA GLY A 240 -8.65 -12.61 7.46
C GLY A 240 -9.95 -13.32 7.84
N LEU A 241 -10.02 -14.65 7.65
CA LEU A 241 -11.25 -15.41 7.86
C LEU A 241 -11.25 -16.24 9.15
N LEU A 242 -10.08 -16.67 9.63
CA LEU A 242 -9.96 -17.57 10.78
C LEU A 242 -9.37 -16.88 12.02
N LEU A 243 -8.22 -16.22 11.89
CA LEU A 243 -7.51 -15.66 13.05
C LEU A 243 -8.09 -14.34 13.53
N HIS A 244 -8.36 -13.44 12.59
CA HIS A 244 -8.77 -12.06 12.87
C HIS A 244 -9.97 -11.60 12.04
N PRO A 245 -11.07 -12.37 11.95
CA PRO A 245 -12.26 -11.93 11.23
C PRO A 245 -13.01 -10.84 12.01
N SER A 246 -13.70 -9.95 11.28
CA SER A 246 -14.56 -8.92 11.89
C SER A 246 -15.73 -9.53 12.70
N ILE A 247 -16.22 -10.70 12.28
CA ILE A 247 -17.11 -11.55 13.09
C ILE A 247 -16.36 -12.82 13.51
N PRO A 248 -16.28 -13.10 14.82
CA PRO A 248 -15.68 -14.32 15.34
C PRO A 248 -16.25 -15.59 14.71
N VAL A 249 -15.41 -16.59 14.49
CA VAL A 249 -15.81 -17.90 13.98
C VAL A 249 -16.19 -18.80 15.15
N GLU A 250 -17.29 -19.53 15.02
CA GLU A 250 -17.68 -20.56 15.99
C GLU A 250 -16.67 -21.70 16.01
N LYS A 251 -16.39 -22.26 17.20
CA LYS A 251 -15.34 -23.27 17.39
C LYS A 251 -15.55 -24.55 16.58
N ASP A 252 -16.80 -24.92 16.32
CA ASP A 252 -17.16 -26.16 15.61
C ASP A 252 -17.52 -25.91 14.13
N ASN A 253 -17.10 -24.78 13.57
CA ASN A 253 -17.44 -24.41 12.19
C ASN A 253 -16.75 -25.34 11.17
N ALA A 254 -17.52 -26.19 10.51
CA ALA A 254 -17.01 -27.15 9.54
C ALA A 254 -16.29 -26.50 8.33
N SER A 255 -16.69 -25.29 7.92
CA SER A 255 -16.00 -24.55 6.85
C SER A 255 -14.63 -24.04 7.31
N ALA A 256 -14.51 -23.63 8.58
CA ALA A 256 -13.24 -23.22 9.17
C ALA A 256 -12.24 -24.39 9.25
N SER A 257 -12.67 -25.55 9.75
CA SER A 257 -11.81 -26.75 9.81
C SER A 257 -11.36 -27.17 8.42
N ARG A 258 -12.28 -27.19 7.43
CA ARG A 258 -11.94 -27.50 6.04
C ARG A 258 -10.92 -26.54 5.44
N LEU A 259 -11.04 -25.24 5.71
CA LEU A 259 -10.06 -24.26 5.25
C LEU A 259 -8.68 -24.51 5.89
N LEU A 260 -8.64 -24.76 7.19
CA LEU A 260 -7.41 -25.04 7.92
C LEU A 260 -6.69 -26.30 7.39
N ASP A 261 -7.42 -27.38 7.14
CA ASP A 261 -6.86 -28.62 6.57
C ASP A 261 -6.20 -28.37 5.20
N ILE A 262 -6.84 -27.53 4.37
CA ILE A 262 -6.32 -27.16 3.05
C ILE A 262 -5.07 -26.30 3.16
N ILE A 263 -5.04 -25.34 4.10
CA ILE A 263 -3.86 -24.50 4.37
C ILE A 263 -2.69 -25.38 4.80
N GLN A 264 -2.91 -26.30 5.76
CA GLN A 264 -1.89 -27.22 6.24
C GLN A 264 -1.38 -28.15 5.12
N ALA A 265 -2.27 -28.66 4.28
CA ALA A 265 -1.86 -29.45 3.10
C ALA A 265 -1.01 -28.64 2.12
N CYS A 266 -1.30 -27.34 1.97
CA CYS A 266 -0.54 -26.45 1.09
C CYS A 266 0.89 -26.18 1.60
N GLU A 267 1.17 -26.37 2.89
CA GLU A 267 2.52 -26.19 3.42
C GLU A 267 3.53 -27.13 2.77
N ILE A 268 3.08 -28.35 2.44
CA ILE A 268 3.91 -29.41 1.89
C ILE A 268 3.90 -29.42 0.36
N LYS A 269 2.75 -29.13 -0.26
CA LYS A 269 2.56 -29.23 -1.72
C LYS A 269 1.59 -28.17 -2.25
N THR A 270 1.80 -27.70 -3.48
CA THR A 270 0.86 -26.82 -4.18
C THR A 270 -0.55 -27.44 -4.29
N ILE A 271 -1.59 -26.62 -4.14
CA ILE A 271 -2.98 -27.03 -4.35
C ILE A 271 -3.24 -27.20 -5.86
N ASP A 272 -3.95 -28.27 -6.23
CA ASP A 272 -4.47 -28.40 -7.60
C ASP A 272 -5.59 -27.39 -7.85
N THR A 273 -5.34 -26.44 -8.75
CA THR A 273 -6.30 -25.39 -9.17
C THR A 273 -7.07 -25.76 -10.45
N SER A 274 -7.03 -27.03 -10.86
CA SER A 274 -7.81 -27.52 -12.01
C SER A 274 -9.32 -27.40 -11.77
N LYS A 275 -10.11 -27.31 -12.85
CA LYS A 275 -11.58 -27.19 -12.76
C LYS A 275 -12.24 -28.41 -12.08
N ASN A 276 -11.58 -29.57 -12.12
CA ASN A 276 -12.10 -30.82 -11.58
C ASN A 276 -11.60 -31.09 -10.15
N SER A 277 -10.67 -30.28 -9.64
CA SER A 277 -10.11 -30.41 -8.29
C SER A 277 -11.19 -30.32 -7.22
N GLU A 278 -11.35 -31.41 -6.46
CA GLU A 278 -12.21 -31.44 -5.29
C GLU A 278 -11.70 -30.52 -4.18
N THR A 279 -10.37 -30.44 -4.00
CA THR A 279 -9.72 -29.52 -3.06
C THR A 279 -10.06 -28.07 -3.39
N MET A 280 -10.03 -27.67 -4.67
CA MET A 280 -10.35 -26.31 -5.07
C MET A 280 -11.83 -25.98 -4.87
N LYS A 281 -12.73 -26.93 -5.15
CA LYS A 281 -14.17 -26.78 -4.87
C LYS A 281 -14.44 -26.64 -3.37
N SER A 282 -13.78 -27.47 -2.55
CA SER A 282 -13.85 -27.43 -1.10
C SER A 282 -13.37 -26.08 -0.55
N LEU A 283 -12.21 -25.61 -1.04
CA LEU A 283 -11.66 -24.29 -0.71
C LEU A 283 -12.64 -23.17 -1.04
N CYS A 284 -13.18 -23.16 -2.26
CA CYS A 284 -14.15 -22.13 -2.69
C CYS A 284 -15.38 -22.11 -1.76
N ASN A 285 -15.96 -23.26 -1.47
CA ASN A 285 -17.16 -23.36 -0.64
C ASN A 285 -16.87 -22.90 0.80
N ALA A 286 -15.74 -23.31 1.37
CA ALA A 286 -15.33 -22.90 2.72
C ALA A 286 -15.11 -21.39 2.80
N VAL A 287 -14.31 -20.84 1.88
CA VAL A 287 -13.97 -19.40 1.86
C VAL A 287 -15.20 -18.53 1.62
N VAL A 288 -16.08 -18.88 0.68
CA VAL A 288 -17.33 -18.14 0.45
C VAL A 288 -18.24 -18.21 1.66
N SER A 289 -18.39 -19.39 2.28
CA SER A 289 -19.18 -19.56 3.50
C SER A 289 -18.67 -18.69 4.65
N LEU A 290 -17.34 -18.56 4.81
CA LEU A 290 -16.72 -17.77 5.88
C LEU A 290 -16.74 -16.26 5.60
N ALA A 291 -16.61 -15.84 4.35
CA ALA A 291 -16.54 -14.44 3.96
C ALA A 291 -17.89 -13.71 3.97
N TRP A 292 -19.00 -14.45 3.82
CA TRP A 292 -20.37 -13.90 3.76
C TRP A 292 -21.19 -14.16 5.03
N ARG A 293 -20.53 -14.41 6.16
CA ARG A 293 -21.20 -14.64 7.45
C ARG A 293 -21.97 -13.40 7.92
N SER A 294 -23.05 -13.58 8.67
CA SER A 294 -23.83 -12.53 9.32
C SER A 294 -24.02 -12.80 10.81
N VAL A 295 -24.36 -11.78 11.60
CA VAL A 295 -24.58 -11.90 13.06
C VAL A 295 -25.97 -12.47 13.37
N ASP A 296 -26.99 -12.11 12.59
CA ASP A 296 -28.41 -12.35 12.92
C ASP A 296 -29.13 -13.26 11.90
N ASP A 297 -28.40 -14.11 11.19
CA ASP A 297 -28.92 -14.98 10.11
C ASP A 297 -29.64 -14.22 8.96
N THR A 298 -29.56 -12.88 8.98
CA THR A 298 -29.96 -12.02 7.89
C THR A 298 -28.91 -12.10 6.78
N PRO A 299 -29.29 -12.17 5.50
CA PRO A 299 -28.32 -12.19 4.41
C PRO A 299 -27.46 -10.93 4.47
N SER A 300 -26.15 -11.11 4.67
CA SER A 300 -25.21 -9.98 4.68
C SER A 300 -24.94 -9.53 3.25
N ASP A 301 -25.15 -8.25 2.99
CA ASP A 301 -24.82 -7.64 1.69
C ASP A 301 -23.32 -7.31 1.54
N THR A 302 -22.49 -7.62 2.55
CA THR A 302 -21.07 -7.23 2.60
C THR A 302 -20.17 -8.45 2.74
N CYS A 303 -19.20 -8.58 1.83
CA CYS A 303 -18.16 -9.61 1.91
C CYS A 303 -17.05 -9.15 2.85
N ARG A 304 -16.74 -9.96 3.87
CA ARG A 304 -15.90 -9.59 5.00
C ARG A 304 -14.69 -10.50 5.13
N TRP A 305 -13.92 -10.55 4.05
CA TRP A 305 -12.73 -11.40 3.95
C TRP A 305 -11.44 -10.72 4.44
N ALA A 306 -11.40 -9.38 4.48
CA ALA A 306 -10.23 -8.60 4.87
C ALA A 306 -10.58 -7.30 5.61
N ASP A 307 -11.75 -7.22 6.26
CA ASP A 307 -12.17 -6.05 7.05
C ASP A 307 -11.80 -6.16 8.54
N GLY A 308 -11.25 -7.29 8.96
CA GLY A 308 -10.85 -7.55 10.34
C GLY A 308 -9.45 -7.04 10.72
N PHE A 309 -9.34 -6.54 11.96
CA PHE A 309 -8.09 -6.06 12.55
C PHE A 309 -7.25 -7.21 13.13
N PRO A 310 -5.92 -7.30 12.85
CA PRO A 310 -5.08 -6.23 12.29
C PRO A 310 -4.77 -6.32 10.79
N LEU A 311 -5.25 -7.35 10.07
CA LEU A 311 -4.93 -7.57 8.65
C LEU A 311 -5.24 -6.34 7.78
N ASN A 312 -6.43 -5.78 7.95
CA ASN A 312 -6.87 -4.63 7.17
C ASN A 312 -5.94 -3.42 7.33
N ILE A 313 -5.39 -3.20 8.52
CA ILE A 313 -4.50 -2.09 8.83
C ILE A 313 -3.09 -2.32 8.26
N HIS A 314 -2.56 -3.54 8.33
CA HIS A 314 -1.28 -3.87 7.70
C HIS A 314 -1.32 -3.62 6.18
N ILE A 315 -2.40 -4.05 5.52
CA ILE A 315 -2.60 -3.80 4.09
C ILE A 315 -2.77 -2.29 3.82
N TYR A 316 -3.60 -1.60 4.61
CA TYR A 316 -3.89 -0.19 4.37
C TYR A 316 -2.71 0.74 4.64
N THR A 317 -1.90 0.45 5.66
CA THR A 317 -0.67 1.21 5.95
C THR A 317 0.39 1.00 4.88
N ALA A 318 0.54 -0.24 4.34
CA ALA A 318 1.38 -0.50 3.18
C ALA A 318 0.93 0.31 1.95
N LEU A 319 -0.39 0.42 1.72
CA LEU A 319 -0.95 1.26 0.67
C LEU A 319 -0.65 2.75 0.90
N LEU A 320 -0.90 3.27 2.11
CA LEU A 320 -0.61 4.66 2.44
C LEU A 320 0.87 5.03 2.30
N GLY A 321 1.78 4.10 2.59
CA GLY A 321 3.22 4.30 2.41
C GLY A 321 3.62 4.60 0.95
N SER A 322 2.78 4.28 -0.03
CA SER A 322 3.05 4.56 -1.44
C SER A 322 3.01 6.04 -1.82
N ILE A 323 2.67 6.95 -0.89
CA ILE A 323 2.62 8.39 -1.15
C ILE A 323 4.00 9.06 -1.08
N PHE A 324 4.99 8.40 -0.48
CA PHE A 324 6.36 8.91 -0.40
C PHE A 324 7.11 8.60 -1.69
N ASP A 325 8.12 9.38 -2.06
CA ASP A 325 8.89 9.16 -3.28
C ASP A 325 9.90 8.02 -3.10
N LEU A 326 9.90 7.01 -3.99
CA LEU A 326 10.86 5.90 -3.95
C LEU A 326 12.33 6.32 -3.92
N LYS A 327 12.69 7.48 -4.48
CA LYS A 327 14.08 7.95 -4.55
C LYS A 327 14.47 8.80 -3.36
N ASP A 328 13.50 9.45 -2.77
CA ASP A 328 13.66 10.33 -1.61
C ASP A 328 12.41 10.19 -0.74
N ASP A 329 12.50 9.25 0.20
CA ASP A 329 11.40 8.83 1.06
C ASP A 329 11.02 9.91 2.10
N THR A 330 11.78 11.01 2.17
CA THR A 330 11.42 12.20 2.94
C THR A 330 10.31 13.03 2.26
N LEU A 331 10.11 12.85 0.95
CA LEU A 331 9.23 13.68 0.15
C LEU A 331 7.90 12.97 -0.16
N VAL A 332 6.78 13.67 0.06
CA VAL A 332 5.45 13.22 -0.36
C VAL A 332 5.21 13.60 -1.82
N LEU A 333 4.71 12.69 -2.65
CA LEU A 333 4.45 12.91 -4.08
C LEU A 333 3.47 14.05 -4.35
N ASN A 334 3.63 14.75 -5.49
CA ASN A 334 2.73 15.83 -5.87
C ASN A 334 1.31 15.33 -6.21
N GLU A 335 1.21 14.07 -6.63
CA GLU A 335 -0.04 13.40 -7.00
C GLU A 335 -0.82 12.85 -5.78
N VAL A 336 -0.39 13.16 -4.54
CA VAL A 336 -0.97 12.62 -3.30
C VAL A 336 -2.49 12.78 -3.18
N ASP A 337 -3.07 13.91 -3.62
CA ASP A 337 -4.53 14.09 -3.58
C ASP A 337 -5.27 13.05 -4.43
N GLU A 338 -4.74 12.75 -5.62
CA GLU A 338 -5.32 11.77 -6.54
C GLU A 338 -5.10 10.34 -6.01
N LEU A 339 -3.90 10.06 -5.48
CA LEU A 339 -3.58 8.75 -4.90
C LEU A 339 -4.49 8.45 -3.71
N LEU A 340 -4.62 9.37 -2.75
CA LEU A 340 -5.50 9.18 -1.60
C LEU A 340 -6.97 9.01 -2.02
N GLU A 341 -7.42 9.73 -3.05
CA GLU A 341 -8.78 9.56 -3.57
C GLU A 341 -9.00 8.19 -4.21
N LEU A 342 -7.99 7.64 -4.89
CA LEU A 342 -8.04 6.26 -5.40
C LEU A 342 -7.99 5.24 -4.27
N MET A 343 -7.17 5.46 -3.23
CA MET A 343 -7.07 4.58 -2.07
C MET A 343 -8.40 4.48 -1.31
N LYS A 344 -9.21 5.55 -1.27
CA LYS A 344 -10.57 5.49 -0.68
C LYS A 344 -11.46 4.40 -1.28
N LYS A 345 -11.22 3.99 -2.53
CA LYS A 345 -11.97 2.90 -3.17
C LYS A 345 -11.73 1.54 -2.52
N THR A 346 -10.66 1.37 -1.73
CA THR A 346 -10.38 0.13 -0.99
C THR A 346 -11.09 0.08 0.36
N TRP A 347 -11.63 1.19 0.85
CA TRP A 347 -12.15 1.31 2.20
C TRP A 347 -13.25 0.31 2.53
N SER A 348 -14.19 0.08 1.61
CA SER A 348 -15.28 -0.88 1.85
C SER A 348 -14.80 -2.34 1.90
N THR A 349 -13.72 -2.68 1.19
CA THR A 349 -13.13 -4.03 1.25
C THR A 349 -12.34 -4.26 2.54
N LEU A 350 -11.70 -3.19 3.06
CA LEU A 350 -10.82 -3.24 4.23
C LEU A 350 -11.52 -2.77 5.53
N GLY A 351 -12.80 -2.40 5.47
CA GLY A 351 -13.51 -1.85 6.63
C GLY A 351 -12.91 -0.53 7.15
N ILE A 352 -12.30 0.29 6.28
CA ILE A 352 -11.65 1.53 6.68
C ILE A 352 -12.67 2.66 6.79
N THR A 353 -12.80 3.22 7.98
CA THR A 353 -13.57 4.44 8.23
C THR A 353 -12.66 5.67 8.12
N ARG A 354 -13.26 6.86 8.03
CA ARG A 354 -12.50 8.13 8.05
C ARG A 354 -11.61 8.24 9.29
N SER A 355 -12.10 7.86 10.46
CA SER A 355 -11.34 7.95 11.71
C SER A 355 -10.18 6.95 11.74
N ILE A 356 -10.37 5.73 11.21
CA ILE A 356 -9.28 4.76 11.03
C ILE A 356 -8.23 5.31 10.04
N HIS A 357 -8.67 5.90 8.93
CA HIS A 357 -7.75 6.51 7.96
C HIS A 357 -6.94 7.64 8.58
N ASN A 358 -7.57 8.57 9.29
CA ASN A 358 -6.90 9.68 9.96
C ASN A 358 -5.81 9.17 10.91
N LEU A 359 -6.11 8.13 11.70
CA LEU A 359 -5.15 7.50 12.60
C LEU A 359 -3.99 6.82 11.85
N CYS A 360 -4.28 6.01 10.82
CA CYS A 360 -3.26 5.33 10.02
C CYS A 360 -2.38 6.34 9.27
N PHE A 361 -2.96 7.42 8.75
CA PHE A 361 -2.23 8.44 8.02
C PHE A 361 -1.34 9.27 8.95
N THR A 362 -1.81 9.59 10.17
CA THR A 362 -0.98 10.17 11.23
C THR A 362 0.23 9.27 11.53
N TRP A 363 -0.01 7.97 11.70
CA TRP A 363 1.05 7.00 11.97
C TRP A 363 2.06 6.93 10.83
N VAL A 364 1.60 6.81 9.58
CA VAL A 364 2.49 6.68 8.41
C VAL A 364 3.36 7.91 8.20
N LEU A 365 2.83 9.13 8.43
CA LEU A 365 3.63 10.36 8.40
C LEU A 365 4.69 10.38 9.51
N PHE A 366 4.31 9.97 10.72
CA PHE A 366 5.21 9.92 11.86
C PHE A 366 6.31 8.87 11.68
N GLU A 367 5.93 7.64 11.31
CA GLU A 367 6.87 6.56 11.01
C GLU A 367 7.86 7.01 9.95
N GLN A 368 7.39 7.64 8.86
CA GLN A 368 8.26 8.14 7.81
C GLN A 368 9.27 9.17 8.33
N TYR A 369 8.84 10.13 9.15
CA TYR A 369 9.74 11.08 9.80
C TYR A 369 10.80 10.40 10.65
N VAL A 370 10.44 9.35 11.39
CA VAL A 370 11.36 8.63 12.27
C VAL A 370 12.36 7.79 11.48
N VAL A 371 11.91 7.00 10.50
CA VAL A 371 12.79 6.10 9.71
C VAL A 371 13.73 6.88 8.79
N THR A 372 13.35 8.10 8.40
CA THR A 372 14.21 9.03 7.62
C THR A 372 15.15 9.85 8.49
N ASN A 373 15.43 9.41 9.73
CA ASN A 373 16.32 10.09 10.67
C ASN A 373 15.94 11.53 11.00
N GLN A 374 14.63 11.84 11.00
CA GLN A 374 14.12 13.17 11.35
C GLN A 374 14.61 14.30 10.42
N VAL A 375 14.98 13.96 9.18
CA VAL A 375 15.56 14.92 8.22
C VAL A 375 14.54 15.97 7.77
N GLU A 376 13.27 15.59 7.62
CA GLU A 376 12.22 16.46 7.09
C GLU A 376 11.21 16.86 8.18
N PRO A 377 11.38 18.03 8.84
CA PRO A 377 10.52 18.47 9.94
C PRO A 377 9.07 18.73 9.50
N ASP A 378 8.83 18.98 8.21
CA ASP A 378 7.48 19.19 7.67
C ASP A 378 6.60 17.93 7.84
N LEU A 379 7.19 16.72 7.85
CA LEU A 379 6.47 15.47 8.13
C LEU A 379 5.99 15.40 9.59
N LEU A 380 6.78 15.92 10.53
CA LEU A 380 6.39 16.03 11.94
C LEU A 380 5.30 17.09 12.13
N GLY A 381 5.40 18.22 11.43
CA GLY A 381 4.34 19.24 11.37
C GLY A 381 3.03 18.69 10.79
N ALA A 382 3.10 17.91 9.72
CA ALA A 382 1.95 17.21 9.15
C ALA A 382 1.34 16.19 10.14
N THR A 383 2.18 15.45 10.88
CA THR A 383 1.75 14.54 11.93
C THR A 383 0.97 15.28 13.03
N LEU A 384 1.51 16.40 13.53
CA LEU A 384 0.86 17.25 14.52
C LEU A 384 -0.50 17.77 14.03
N THR A 385 -0.55 18.17 12.75
CA THR A 385 -1.79 18.65 12.12
C THR A 385 -2.83 17.53 12.07
N MET A 386 -2.44 16.33 11.64
CA MET A 386 -3.31 15.16 11.63
C MET A 386 -3.75 14.70 13.03
N LEU A 387 -2.92 14.88 14.06
CA LEU A 387 -3.33 14.62 15.45
C LEU A 387 -4.49 15.48 15.91
N THR A 388 -4.69 16.68 15.34
CA THR A 388 -5.88 17.49 15.65
C THR A 388 -7.17 16.83 15.14
N GLU A 389 -7.13 16.24 13.94
CA GLU A 389 -8.24 15.44 13.39
C GLU A 389 -8.45 14.18 14.22
N VAL A 390 -7.37 13.50 14.63
CA VAL A 390 -7.46 12.32 15.51
C VAL A 390 -8.06 12.68 16.87
N ALA A 391 -7.71 13.82 17.46
CA ALA A 391 -8.32 14.30 18.71
C ALA A 391 -9.82 14.58 18.55
N ASN A 392 -10.23 15.15 17.41
CA ASN A 392 -11.65 15.37 17.10
C ASN A 392 -12.40 14.05 16.92
N ASP A 393 -11.79 13.07 16.24
CA ASP A 393 -12.34 11.72 16.09
C ASP A 393 -12.43 10.99 17.43
N ALA A 394 -11.43 11.16 18.29
CA ALA A 394 -11.38 10.56 19.62
C ALA A 394 -12.51 11.05 20.53
N LYS A 395 -13.08 12.25 20.32
CA LYS A 395 -14.16 12.80 21.15
C LYS A 395 -15.56 12.32 20.81
N LYS A 396 -15.73 11.54 19.73
CA LYS A 396 -17.05 11.04 19.31
C LYS A 396 -17.65 10.10 20.36
N LEU A 397 -18.96 10.16 20.56
CA LEU A 397 -19.67 9.40 21.62
C LEU A 397 -19.73 7.90 21.31
N GLU A 398 -19.93 7.53 20.06
CA GLU A 398 -20.00 6.14 19.59
C GLU A 398 -18.68 5.76 18.93
N ARG A 399 -17.82 5.07 19.68
CA ARG A 399 -16.50 4.64 19.22
C ARG A 399 -16.44 3.13 19.16
N ASP A 400 -16.01 2.63 18.01
CA ASP A 400 -15.69 1.22 17.83
C ASP A 400 -14.56 0.82 18.83
N PRO A 401 -14.74 -0.23 19.65
CA PRO A 401 -13.70 -0.75 20.53
C PRO A 401 -12.38 -1.04 19.81
N ILE A 402 -12.43 -1.48 18.56
CA ILE A 402 -11.22 -1.72 17.74
C ILE A 402 -10.49 -0.41 17.47
N TYR A 403 -11.22 0.65 17.10
CA TYR A 403 -10.65 1.97 16.90
C TYR A 403 -9.97 2.49 18.17
N LEU A 404 -10.60 2.33 19.34
CA LEU A 404 -10.02 2.75 20.62
C LEU A 404 -8.73 1.97 20.95
N LYS A 405 -8.71 0.66 20.71
CA LYS A 405 -7.52 -0.17 20.88
C LYS A 405 -6.38 0.29 19.97
N MET A 406 -6.68 0.60 18.71
CA MET A 406 -5.70 1.13 17.76
C MET A 406 -5.19 2.50 18.20
N LEU A 407 -6.09 3.42 18.56
CA LEU A 407 -5.78 4.77 19.01
C LEU A 407 -4.83 4.74 20.20
N LYS A 408 -5.15 3.94 21.22
CA LYS A 408 -4.30 3.72 22.39
C LYS A 408 -2.90 3.26 22.00
N SER A 409 -2.81 2.26 21.10
CA SER A 409 -1.54 1.64 20.72
C SER A 409 -0.65 2.59 19.92
N VAL A 410 -1.23 3.32 18.96
CA VAL A 410 -0.52 4.34 18.16
C VAL A 410 0.01 5.45 19.04
N LEU A 411 -0.86 6.07 19.86
CA LEU A 411 -0.47 7.18 20.71
C LEU A 411 0.55 6.77 21.78
N ALA A 412 0.43 5.57 22.34
CA ALA A 412 1.41 5.05 23.29
C ALA A 412 2.80 4.86 22.65
N SER A 413 2.84 4.37 21.40
CA SER A 413 4.10 4.24 20.66
C SER A 413 4.74 5.60 20.37
N MET A 414 3.95 6.56 19.86
CA MET A 414 4.40 7.93 19.62
C MET A 414 4.91 8.60 20.91
N LYS A 415 4.13 8.52 22.00
CA LYS A 415 4.50 9.06 23.31
C LYS A 415 5.81 8.45 23.82
N ARG A 416 5.94 7.13 23.79
CA ARG A 416 7.16 6.43 24.23
C ARG A 416 8.38 6.86 23.43
N TRP A 417 8.24 7.03 22.10
CA TRP A 417 9.33 7.52 21.26
C TRP A 417 9.74 8.94 21.66
N CYS A 418 8.78 9.85 21.88
CA CYS A 418 9.07 11.22 22.34
C CYS A 418 9.77 11.23 23.70
N GLU A 419 9.23 10.49 24.68
CA GLU A 419 9.76 10.43 26.05
C GLU A 419 11.23 10.00 26.06
N LYS A 420 11.58 8.95 25.30
CA LYS A 420 12.96 8.47 25.24
C LYS A 420 13.94 9.54 24.73
N ARG A 421 13.55 10.31 23.71
CA ARG A 421 14.41 11.38 23.16
C ARG A 421 14.52 12.56 24.12
N LEU A 422 13.43 12.93 24.77
CA LEU A 422 13.42 14.01 25.77
C LEU A 422 14.20 13.64 27.03
N LEU A 423 14.11 12.39 27.50
CA LEU A 423 14.91 11.89 28.62
C LEU A 423 16.41 11.90 28.30
N ASN A 424 16.77 11.61 27.04
CA ASN A 424 18.15 11.64 26.57
C ASN A 424 18.44 12.88 25.70
N TYR A 425 17.97 14.05 26.13
CA TYR A 425 17.99 15.25 25.28
C TYR A 425 19.41 15.68 24.88
N HIS A 426 20.40 15.52 25.76
CA HIS A 426 21.80 15.86 25.46
C HIS A 426 22.40 15.02 24.33
N ALA A 427 21.97 13.77 24.15
CA ALA A 427 22.41 12.92 23.05
C ALA A 427 21.49 13.02 21.84
N SER A 428 20.20 13.29 22.06
CA SER A 428 19.19 13.33 21.00
C SER A 428 19.15 14.67 20.26
N PHE A 429 19.54 15.76 20.94
CA PHE A 429 19.53 17.12 20.42
C PHE A 429 20.91 17.78 20.58
N HIS A 430 21.48 18.21 19.47
CA HIS A 430 22.73 18.94 19.34
C HIS A 430 22.46 20.26 18.59
N ALA A 431 23.47 21.12 18.47
CA ALA A 431 23.32 22.48 17.95
C ALA A 431 22.63 22.57 16.57
N GLU A 432 22.76 21.54 15.74
CA GLU A 432 22.19 21.50 14.38
C GLU A 432 20.72 21.08 14.33
N ASN A 433 20.23 20.34 15.34
CA ASN A 433 18.88 19.77 15.34
C ASN A 433 18.06 20.15 16.59
N ILE A 434 18.53 21.11 17.39
CA ILE A 434 17.86 21.55 18.62
C ILE A 434 16.43 22.05 18.38
N GLY A 435 16.17 22.64 17.21
CA GLY A 435 14.81 23.05 16.80
C GLY A 435 13.83 21.88 16.66
N LEU A 436 14.29 20.63 16.53
CA LEU A 436 13.41 19.46 16.54
C LEU A 436 12.77 19.24 17.92
N MET A 437 13.44 19.65 19.00
CA MET A 437 12.89 19.55 20.35
C MET A 437 11.61 20.37 20.49
N GLU A 438 11.56 21.55 19.86
CA GLU A 438 10.36 22.41 19.83
C GLU A 438 9.16 21.74 19.15
N ASN A 439 9.40 20.82 18.21
CA ASN A 439 8.35 20.09 17.51
C ASN A 439 7.93 18.78 18.23
N ILE A 440 8.85 18.14 18.95
CA ILE A 440 8.58 16.89 19.69
C ILE A 440 7.73 17.13 20.94
N ILE A 441 7.91 18.25 21.63
CA ILE A 441 7.14 18.58 22.84
C ILE A 441 5.63 18.68 22.55
N PRO A 442 5.17 19.46 21.54
CA PRO A 442 3.76 19.47 21.14
C PRO A 442 3.22 18.09 20.77
N LEU A 443 4.05 17.23 20.17
CA LEU A 443 3.65 15.89 19.77
C LEU A 443 3.37 15.02 21.01
N MET A 444 4.31 15.02 21.96
CA MET A 444 4.17 14.31 23.23
C MET A 444 2.95 14.80 24.02
N PHE A 445 2.77 16.11 24.09
CA PHE A 445 1.63 16.71 24.81
C PHE A 445 0.30 16.32 24.16
N SER A 446 0.20 16.43 22.84
CA SER A 446 -1.02 16.06 22.10
C SER A 446 -1.35 14.58 22.27
N ALA A 447 -0.35 13.69 22.13
CA ALA A 447 -0.55 12.26 22.32
C ALA A 447 -0.96 11.91 23.75
N SER A 448 -0.33 12.52 24.76
CA SER A 448 -0.67 12.30 26.18
C SER A 448 -2.07 12.79 26.50
N LYS A 449 -2.45 13.98 26.00
CA LYS A 449 -3.77 14.56 26.21
C LYS A 449 -4.88 13.65 25.67
N ILE A 450 -4.76 13.17 24.43
CA ILE A 450 -5.77 12.28 23.84
C ILE A 450 -5.85 10.95 24.61
N LEU A 451 -4.71 10.40 25.04
CA LEU A 451 -4.68 9.18 25.85
C LEU A 451 -5.40 9.34 27.19
N GLU A 452 -5.15 10.45 27.89
CA GLU A 452 -5.66 10.68 29.24
C GLU A 452 -7.12 11.13 29.25
N GLU A 453 -7.48 12.10 28.40
CA GLU A 453 -8.81 12.69 28.38
C GLU A 453 -9.82 11.82 27.60
N ASP A 454 -9.45 11.34 26.41
CA ASP A 454 -10.41 10.76 25.46
C ASP A 454 -10.44 9.23 25.52
N VAL A 455 -9.30 8.57 25.75
CA VAL A 455 -9.21 7.09 25.80
C VAL A 455 -9.50 6.55 27.20
N LEU A 456 -8.79 7.03 28.23
CA LEU A 456 -9.00 6.57 29.61
C LEU A 456 -10.33 7.08 30.21
N GLY A 457 -10.75 8.29 29.84
CA GLY A 457 -12.06 8.82 30.20
C GLY A 457 -13.22 7.98 29.65
N TYR A 458 -13.07 7.39 28.46
CA TYR A 458 -14.06 6.47 27.92
C TYR A 458 -14.12 5.14 28.68
N VAL A 459 -12.97 4.54 29.02
CA VAL A 459 -12.94 3.28 29.78
C VAL A 459 -13.60 3.46 31.16
N SER A 460 -13.37 4.62 31.79
CA SER A 460 -13.96 4.94 33.10
C SER A 460 -15.47 5.16 33.02
N SER A 461 -15.95 5.91 32.02
CA SER A 461 -17.39 6.14 31.81
C SER A 461 -18.16 4.91 31.31
N ALA A 462 -17.50 4.01 30.56
CA ALA A 462 -18.08 2.72 30.18
C ALA A 462 -18.21 1.77 31.39
N ALA A 463 -17.24 1.79 32.31
CA ALA A 463 -17.32 1.04 33.57
C ALA A 463 -18.45 1.56 34.49
N GLU A 464 -18.63 2.88 34.58
CA GLU A 464 -19.73 3.48 35.36
C GLU A 464 -21.12 3.18 34.77
N LYS A 465 -21.26 3.09 33.45
CA LYS A 465 -22.53 2.72 32.80
C LYS A 465 -22.87 1.23 32.96
N GLY A 466 -21.88 0.36 33.17
CA GLY A 466 -22.08 -1.07 33.39
C GLY A 466 -22.58 -1.42 34.80
N ASP A 467 -22.49 -0.50 35.76
CA ASP A 467 -22.91 -0.70 37.15
C ASP A 467 -24.35 -0.19 37.45
N VAL A 468 -25.06 0.31 36.42
CA VAL A 468 -26.45 0.79 36.54
C VAL A 468 -27.48 -0.23 36.02
N GLU A 469 -27.04 -1.32 35.40
CA GLU A 469 -27.88 -2.48 35.07
C GLU A 469 -27.45 -3.71 35.90
N ARG A 470 -27.83 -3.74 37.17
CA ARG A 470 -27.92 -4.97 37.97
C ARG A 470 -29.17 -5.00 38.83
#